data_AF-A0A161ISV0-F1
#
_entry.id   AF-A0A161ISV0-F1
#
_cell.length_a   1.000
_cell.length_b   1.000
_cell.length_c   1.000
_cell.angle_alpha   90.00
_cell.angle_beta   90.00
_cell.angle_gamma   90.00
#
_symmetry.space_group_name_H-M   'P 1'
#
loop_
_entity.id
_entity.type
_entity.pdbx_description
1 polymer ?
#
loop_
_entity_poly.entity_id
_entity_poly.type
_entity_poly.pdbx_seq_one_letter_code
_entity_poly.pdbx_strand_id
1 'polypeptide(L)'
;MNTLKCGHISRSKDRVNYFVNDLNSLLYVIIPIFNYVNLNSSKYHHYNLFAKAVELKKNNNKLSDTNKLEIIKLQKEMQNMSGKWIPNSINDKIIITKFWLAGFIDGEATFSTNKYIPRFKLENHIKELELYNKIRDFLSTGRVLYTSTRENRNPTVVLEINKILELKENLIPLMSHDNSVILKTLKSKDFLLWLRLVDIYYKGYHTTLEGKYIFDAIKLHMNKYRLTTNSNLLINKERISIDKIEALISELYLTESPYEIKQNIRYYRNTAKLVSEATKIVAMKDNHVKIYDSISECAKDLNISRKCIKGCIDSGKSYKDYTFVLN
;
A
#
# COMPACT_ATOMS: atom_id res chain seq x y z
N MET A 1 -19.10 16.96 0.98
CA MET A 1 -18.70 18.04 1.90
C MET A 1 -17.50 18.75 1.30
N ASN A 2 -17.54 20.08 1.13
CA ASN A 2 -16.41 20.85 0.58
C ASN A 2 -15.42 21.19 1.72
N THR A 3 -14.40 20.35 1.90
CA THR A 3 -13.43 20.48 3.01
C THR A 3 -12.62 21.77 2.94
N LEU A 4 -12.18 22.18 1.74
CA LEU A 4 -11.33 23.36 1.56
C LEU A 4 -12.11 24.68 1.55
N LYS A 5 -13.43 24.61 1.34
CA LYS A 5 -14.33 25.78 1.25
C LYS A 5 -13.90 26.83 0.21
N CYS A 6 -13.07 26.44 -0.75
CA CYS A 6 -12.61 27.29 -1.85
C CYS A 6 -12.59 26.47 -3.17
N GLY A 7 -12.11 27.10 -4.25
CA GLY A 7 -11.95 26.45 -5.55
C GLY A 7 -13.26 26.14 -6.27
N HIS A 8 -13.12 25.50 -7.43
CA HIS A 8 -14.23 25.06 -8.26
C HIS A 8 -13.93 23.74 -8.94
N ILE A 9 -15.00 23.04 -9.35
CA ILE A 9 -14.92 21.77 -10.07
C ILE A 9 -15.26 22.04 -11.54
N SER A 10 -14.41 21.54 -12.44
CA SER A 10 -14.68 21.52 -13.88
C SER A 10 -14.72 20.07 -14.36
N ARG A 11 -15.69 19.76 -15.23
CA ARG A 11 -15.86 18.42 -15.82
C ARG A 11 -15.56 18.49 -17.31
N SER A 12 -14.73 17.57 -17.79
CA SER A 12 -14.43 17.41 -19.21
C SER A 12 -14.35 15.93 -19.55
N LYS A 13 -15.23 15.45 -20.43
CA LYS A 13 -15.35 14.04 -20.83
C LYS A 13 -15.42 13.10 -19.61
N ASP A 14 -14.42 12.25 -19.45
CA ASP A 14 -14.21 11.25 -18.42
C ASP A 14 -13.39 11.77 -17.22
N ARG A 15 -13.10 13.07 -17.18
CA ARG A 15 -12.28 13.71 -16.14
C ARG A 15 -13.04 14.76 -15.37
N VAL A 16 -12.72 14.85 -14.09
CA VAL A 16 -13.18 15.89 -13.19
C VAL A 16 -11.94 16.53 -12.58
N ASN A 17 -11.80 17.84 -12.74
CA ASN A 17 -10.69 18.62 -12.22
C ASN A 17 -11.19 19.52 -11.10
N TYR A 18 -10.44 19.59 -10.00
CA TYR A 18 -10.65 20.57 -8.95
C TYR A 18 -9.56 21.64 -9.06
N PHE A 19 -9.96 22.89 -9.18
CA PHE A 19 -9.07 24.02 -9.40
C PHE A 19 -9.17 25.02 -8.25
N VAL A 20 -8.01 25.52 -7.81
CA VAL A 20 -7.90 26.73 -6.98
C VAL A 20 -6.92 27.64 -7.69
N ASN A 21 -7.42 28.75 -8.21
CA ASN A 21 -6.64 29.68 -9.05
C ASN A 21 -6.80 31.15 -8.63
N ASP A 22 -7.71 31.46 -7.72
CA ASP A 22 -7.82 32.80 -7.15
C ASP A 22 -6.75 33.05 -6.09
N LEU A 23 -6.21 34.26 -6.08
CA LEU A 23 -5.06 34.61 -5.24
C LEU A 23 -5.39 34.49 -3.73
N ASN A 24 -6.60 34.85 -3.32
CA ASN A 24 -7.00 34.79 -1.91
C ASN A 24 -7.01 33.35 -1.39
N SER A 25 -7.63 32.42 -2.10
CA SER A 25 -7.66 31.02 -1.69
C SER A 25 -6.27 30.39 -1.71
N LEU A 26 -5.42 30.77 -2.66
CA LEU A 26 -4.03 30.31 -2.70
C LEU A 26 -3.23 30.78 -1.48
N LEU A 27 -3.31 32.07 -1.14
CA LEU A 27 -2.58 32.68 -0.03
C LEU A 27 -3.08 32.28 1.35
N TYR A 28 -4.40 32.14 1.51
CA TYR A 28 -5.03 32.06 2.83
C TYR A 28 -5.64 30.69 3.13
N VAL A 29 -5.70 29.79 2.15
CA VAL A 29 -6.17 28.41 2.36
C VAL A 29 -5.08 27.41 1.96
N ILE A 30 -4.63 27.43 0.70
CA ILE A 30 -3.76 26.36 0.16
C ILE A 30 -2.35 26.40 0.76
N ILE A 31 -1.68 27.56 0.72
CA ILE A 31 -0.33 27.71 1.29
C ILE A 31 -0.32 27.42 2.80
N PRO A 32 -1.24 27.98 3.62
CA PRO A 32 -1.26 27.68 5.06
C PRO A 32 -1.41 26.18 5.37
N ILE A 33 -2.25 25.46 4.62
CA ILE A 33 -2.43 24.01 4.81
C ILE A 33 -1.12 23.26 4.56
N PHE A 34 -0.46 23.52 3.43
CA PHE A 34 0.76 22.80 3.07
C PHE A 34 2.01 23.27 3.84
N ASN A 35 1.98 24.46 4.45
CA ASN A 35 2.98 24.89 5.42
C ASN A 35 2.79 24.19 6.78
N TYR A 36 1.54 23.89 7.16
CA TYR A 36 1.22 23.14 8.37
C TYR A 36 1.47 21.63 8.20
N VAL A 37 1.10 21.05 7.06
CA VAL A 37 1.34 19.65 6.71
C VAL A 37 2.03 19.58 5.35
N ASN A 38 3.34 19.35 5.37
CA ASN A 38 4.17 19.31 4.15
C ASN A 38 3.81 18.14 3.22
N LEU A 39 4.12 18.34 1.94
CA LEU A 39 4.18 17.25 0.96
C LEU A 39 5.42 16.39 1.20
N ASN A 40 5.28 15.07 1.14
CA ASN A 40 6.38 14.13 1.40
C ASN A 40 7.08 13.61 0.12
N SER A 41 6.53 13.87 -1.06
CA SER A 41 7.14 13.45 -2.33
C SER A 41 8.03 14.54 -2.92
N SER A 42 8.67 14.26 -4.06
CA SER A 42 9.44 15.27 -4.81
C SER A 42 8.60 16.51 -5.19
N LYS A 43 7.26 16.43 -5.10
CA LYS A 43 6.34 17.55 -5.33
C LYS A 43 6.50 18.68 -4.30
N TYR A 44 7.12 18.42 -3.15
CA TYR A 44 7.45 19.44 -2.15
C TYR A 44 8.27 20.59 -2.72
N HIS A 45 9.26 20.32 -3.58
CA HIS A 45 10.05 21.37 -4.21
C HIS A 45 9.22 22.25 -5.14
N HIS A 46 8.33 21.64 -5.92
CA HIS A 46 7.42 22.37 -6.79
C HIS A 46 6.47 23.24 -5.95
N TYR A 47 6.00 22.73 -4.82
CA TYR A 47 5.20 23.50 -3.86
C TYR A 47 5.96 24.72 -3.31
N ASN A 48 7.22 24.57 -2.91
CA ASN A 48 8.01 25.70 -2.40
C ASN A 48 8.17 26.82 -3.43
N LEU A 49 8.49 26.47 -4.69
CA LEU A 49 8.59 27.46 -5.76
C LEU A 49 7.23 28.09 -6.10
N PHE A 50 6.18 27.28 -6.08
CA PHE A 50 4.81 27.76 -6.27
C PHE A 50 4.39 28.75 -5.17
N ALA A 51 4.62 28.43 -3.90
CA ALA A 51 4.27 29.28 -2.77
C ALA A 51 5.00 30.63 -2.86
N LYS A 52 6.31 30.62 -3.14
CA LYS A 52 7.09 31.85 -3.39
C LYS A 52 6.51 32.69 -4.53
N ALA A 53 6.15 32.06 -5.65
CA ALA A 53 5.57 32.76 -6.79
C ALA A 53 4.19 33.38 -6.48
N VAL A 54 3.38 32.74 -5.63
CA VAL A 54 2.10 33.27 -5.16
C VAL A 54 2.32 34.43 -4.17
N GLU A 55 3.29 34.33 -3.26
CA GLU A 55 3.62 35.38 -2.31
C GLU A 55 4.11 36.68 -2.99
N LEU A 56 4.87 36.57 -4.09
CA LEU A 56 5.27 37.73 -4.91
C LEU A 56 4.07 38.50 -5.52
N LYS A 57 2.88 37.88 -5.54
CA LYS A 57 1.62 38.50 -5.97
C LYS A 57 0.82 39.15 -4.84
N LYS A 58 1.17 38.92 -3.56
CA LYS A 58 0.34 39.23 -2.38
C LYS A 58 -0.10 40.69 -2.23
N ASN A 59 0.61 41.66 -2.83
CA ASN A 59 0.34 43.09 -2.65
C ASN A 59 0.29 43.91 -3.95
N ASN A 60 0.15 43.27 -5.12
CA ASN A 60 0.32 43.95 -6.41
C ASN A 60 -0.96 43.97 -7.25
N ASN A 61 -1.65 45.12 -7.29
CA ASN A 61 -2.67 45.41 -8.32
C ASN A 61 -2.05 45.30 -9.74
N LYS A 62 -0.75 45.58 -9.88
CA LYS A 62 0.06 45.33 -11.07
C LYS A 62 1.45 44.84 -10.66
N LEU A 63 1.87 43.69 -11.17
CA LEU A 63 3.18 43.12 -10.84
C LEU A 63 4.33 43.97 -11.40
N SER A 64 5.34 44.27 -10.57
CA SER A 64 6.57 44.93 -11.03
C SER A 64 7.35 44.04 -12.00
N ASP A 65 8.15 44.65 -12.88
CA ASP A 65 8.99 43.88 -13.82
C ASP A 65 10.03 43.02 -13.10
N THR A 66 10.53 43.48 -11.96
CA THR A 66 11.40 42.69 -11.07
C THR A 66 10.70 41.41 -10.57
N ASN A 67 9.47 41.52 -10.07
CA ASN A 67 8.69 40.36 -9.61
C ASN A 67 8.30 39.44 -10.77
N LYS A 68 8.01 39.98 -11.96
CA LYS A 68 7.73 39.15 -13.16
C LYS A 68 8.95 38.31 -13.53
N LEU A 69 10.13 38.93 -13.58
CA LEU A 69 11.38 38.24 -13.87
C LEU A 69 11.65 37.13 -12.84
N GLU A 70 11.38 37.40 -11.57
CA GLU A 70 11.58 36.41 -10.51
C GLU A 70 10.61 35.22 -10.63
N ILE A 71 9.33 35.48 -10.92
CA ILE A 71 8.36 34.41 -11.19
C ILE A 71 8.79 33.55 -12.40
N ILE A 72 9.31 34.17 -13.46
CA ILE A 72 9.84 33.44 -14.64
C ILE A 72 11.03 32.55 -14.25
N LYS A 73 11.93 33.02 -13.37
CA LYS A 73 13.04 32.20 -12.86
C LYS A 73 12.52 31.00 -12.07
N LEU A 74 11.58 31.22 -11.13
CA LEU A 74 10.97 30.15 -10.34
C LEU A 74 10.26 29.11 -11.24
N GLN A 75 9.59 29.56 -12.30
CA GLN A 75 8.97 28.66 -13.27
C GLN A 75 10.02 27.80 -14.01
N LYS A 76 11.11 28.41 -14.49
CA LYS A 76 12.20 27.69 -15.16
C LYS A 76 12.86 26.68 -14.21
N GLU A 77 13.09 27.05 -12.95
CA GLU A 77 13.61 26.13 -11.94
C GLU A 77 12.69 24.92 -11.73
N MET A 78 11.38 25.14 -11.59
CA MET A 78 10.39 24.06 -11.48
C MET A 78 10.39 23.13 -12.70
N GLN A 79 10.53 23.67 -13.91
CA GLN A 79 10.63 22.87 -15.14
C GLN A 79 11.92 22.03 -15.15
N ASN A 80 13.05 22.60 -14.75
CA ASN A 80 14.35 21.93 -14.72
C ASN A 80 14.41 20.79 -13.69
N MET A 81 13.58 20.83 -12.64
CA MET A 81 13.45 19.76 -11.65
C MET A 81 12.56 18.60 -12.12
N SER A 82 11.77 18.79 -13.17
CA SER A 82 10.87 17.75 -13.67
C SER A 82 11.66 16.55 -14.21
N GLY A 83 11.68 15.46 -13.44
CA GLY A 83 12.38 14.22 -13.80
C GLY A 83 13.73 14.01 -13.11
N LYS A 84 14.26 15.00 -12.37
CA LYS A 84 15.49 14.86 -11.60
C LYS A 84 15.20 14.49 -10.15
N TRP A 85 16.03 13.61 -9.58
CA TRP A 85 16.02 13.30 -8.15
C TRP A 85 16.81 14.39 -7.40
N ILE A 86 16.25 14.94 -6.32
CA ILE A 86 16.95 15.86 -5.41
C ILE A 86 17.03 15.16 -4.05
N PRO A 87 17.97 14.20 -3.89
CA PRO A 87 18.04 13.34 -2.72
C PRO A 87 18.18 14.07 -1.39
N ASN A 88 19.19 14.91 -1.29
CA ASN A 88 19.75 15.18 0.03
C ASN A 88 18.98 16.23 0.85
N SER A 89 17.90 16.81 0.32
CA SER A 89 17.25 17.98 0.93
C SER A 89 15.87 17.73 1.55
N ILE A 90 15.33 16.51 1.42
CA ILE A 90 13.97 16.20 1.90
C ILE A 90 13.88 15.05 2.92
N ASN A 91 14.92 14.24 3.11
CA ASN A 91 14.86 13.08 4.01
C ASN A 91 14.29 13.42 5.40
N ASP A 92 14.83 14.47 6.01
CA ASP A 92 14.44 14.93 7.35
C ASP A 92 13.04 15.58 7.38
N LYS A 93 12.47 15.87 6.21
CA LYS A 93 11.15 16.47 6.05
C LYS A 93 10.06 15.44 5.75
N ILE A 94 10.40 14.21 5.42
CA ILE A 94 9.42 13.15 5.13
C ILE A 94 8.84 12.62 6.43
N ILE A 95 7.60 12.98 6.72
CA ILE A 95 6.87 12.53 7.91
C ILE A 95 5.66 11.71 7.46
N ILE A 96 5.77 10.39 7.60
CA ILE A 96 4.66 9.48 7.29
C ILE A 96 3.75 9.39 8.51
N THR A 97 2.48 9.74 8.31
CA THR A 97 1.42 9.55 9.31
C THR A 97 0.34 8.62 8.75
N LYS A 98 -0.47 8.03 9.63
CA LYS A 98 -1.60 7.17 9.25
C LYS A 98 -2.51 7.83 8.21
N PHE A 99 -2.93 9.08 8.46
CA PHE A 99 -3.84 9.80 7.57
C PHE A 99 -3.19 10.22 6.25
N TRP A 100 -1.91 10.62 6.29
CA TRP A 100 -1.16 10.91 5.07
C TRP A 100 -1.04 9.66 4.19
N LEU A 101 -0.66 8.52 4.79
CA LEU A 101 -0.49 7.26 4.07
C LEU A 101 -1.83 6.77 3.48
N ALA A 102 -2.93 6.92 4.22
CA ALA A 102 -4.27 6.62 3.71
C ALA A 102 -4.60 7.44 2.44
N GLY A 103 -4.33 8.75 2.46
CA GLY A 103 -4.52 9.61 1.29
C GLY A 103 -3.61 9.22 0.11
N PHE A 104 -2.36 8.87 0.40
CA PHE A 104 -1.41 8.40 -0.62
C PHE A 104 -1.84 7.07 -1.25
N ILE A 105 -2.32 6.11 -0.42
CA ILE A 105 -2.90 4.84 -0.87
C ILE A 105 -4.13 5.10 -1.75
N ASP A 106 -5.00 6.03 -1.36
CA ASP A 106 -6.18 6.43 -2.13
C ASP A 106 -5.83 7.00 -3.52
N GLY A 107 -4.64 7.59 -3.69
CA GLY A 107 -4.15 8.05 -4.99
C GLY A 107 -3.44 6.96 -5.78
N GLU A 108 -2.45 6.30 -5.17
CA GLU A 108 -1.37 5.60 -5.88
C GLU A 108 -1.38 4.07 -5.71
N ALA A 109 -2.07 3.53 -4.70
CA ALA A 109 -1.99 2.10 -4.41
C ALA A 109 -2.84 1.23 -5.33
N THR A 110 -2.41 -0.02 -5.46
CA THR A 110 -3.15 -1.10 -6.10
C THR A 110 -3.39 -2.24 -5.11
N PHE A 111 -4.66 -2.56 -4.88
CA PHE A 111 -5.09 -3.80 -4.22
C PHE A 111 -5.36 -4.85 -5.30
N SER A 112 -4.59 -5.94 -5.28
CA SER A 112 -4.63 -6.95 -6.35
C SER A 112 -4.35 -8.35 -5.80
N THR A 113 -4.30 -9.33 -6.69
CA THR A 113 -3.85 -10.68 -6.37
C THR A 113 -2.88 -11.18 -7.43
N ASN A 114 -1.90 -11.99 -7.04
CA ASN A 114 -1.13 -12.82 -7.96
C ASN A 114 -1.71 -14.24 -7.93
N LYS A 115 -2.44 -14.62 -9.00
CA LYS A 115 -3.37 -15.76 -8.97
C LYS A 115 -4.35 -15.59 -7.79
N TYR A 116 -4.18 -16.38 -6.74
CA TYR A 116 -5.00 -16.39 -5.53
C TYR A 116 -4.27 -15.82 -4.30
N ILE A 117 -3.08 -15.25 -4.45
CA ILE A 117 -2.32 -14.63 -3.36
C ILE A 117 -2.63 -13.12 -3.32
N PRO A 118 -3.24 -12.60 -2.24
CA PRO A 118 -3.47 -11.17 -2.07
C PRO A 118 -2.17 -10.37 -2.08
N ARG A 119 -2.20 -9.20 -2.72
CA ARG A 119 -1.04 -8.32 -2.85
C ARG A 119 -1.46 -6.86 -2.76
N PHE A 120 -0.76 -6.12 -1.92
CA PHE A 120 -0.72 -4.67 -1.92
C PHE A 120 0.52 -4.19 -2.68
N LYS A 121 0.35 -3.17 -3.53
CA LYS A 121 1.44 -2.57 -4.30
C LYS A 121 1.30 -1.05 -4.34
N LEU A 122 2.40 -0.34 -4.07
CA LEU A 122 2.63 1.03 -4.48
C LEU A 122 3.69 1.04 -5.58
N GLU A 123 3.56 1.92 -6.57
CA GLU A 123 4.51 2.04 -7.68
C GLU A 123 4.62 3.49 -8.12
N ASN A 124 5.84 4.02 -8.24
CA ASN A 124 6.08 5.37 -8.75
C ASN A 124 7.45 5.45 -9.45
N HIS A 125 7.79 6.64 -9.95
CA HIS A 125 9.10 6.92 -10.52
C HIS A 125 10.21 6.73 -9.48
N ILE A 126 11.40 6.26 -9.91
CA ILE A 126 12.54 5.97 -9.01
C ILE A 126 12.94 7.12 -8.07
N LYS A 127 12.67 8.36 -8.48
CA LYS A 127 13.00 9.55 -7.69
C LYS A 127 12.26 9.59 -6.35
N GLU A 128 11.18 8.84 -6.21
CA GLU A 128 10.42 8.73 -4.95
C GLU A 128 10.96 7.59 -4.06
N LEU A 129 12.15 7.05 -4.35
CA LEU A 129 12.73 5.93 -3.60
C LEU A 129 12.78 6.18 -2.10
N GLU A 130 13.27 7.34 -1.70
CA GLU A 130 13.41 7.68 -0.29
C GLU A 130 12.05 7.72 0.42
N LEU A 131 11.03 8.28 -0.24
CA LEU A 131 9.65 8.23 0.24
C LEU A 131 9.17 6.79 0.43
N TYR A 132 9.46 5.90 -0.52
CA TYR A 132 9.06 4.49 -0.44
C TYR A 132 9.77 3.74 0.68
N ASN A 133 11.06 4.04 0.95
CA ASN A 133 11.77 3.52 2.11
C ASN A 133 11.13 4.02 3.43
N LYS A 134 10.79 5.32 3.53
CA LYS A 134 10.10 5.86 4.72
C LYS A 134 8.71 5.25 4.92
N ILE A 135 7.97 4.97 3.85
CA ILE A 135 6.68 4.26 3.93
C ILE A 135 6.89 2.83 4.43
N ARG A 136 7.88 2.10 3.89
CA ARG A 136 8.24 0.75 4.36
C ARG A 136 8.59 0.78 5.86
N ASP A 137 9.42 1.73 6.28
CA ASP A 137 9.84 1.85 7.68
C ASP A 137 8.64 2.16 8.60
N PHE A 138 7.75 3.07 8.18
CA PHE A 138 6.49 3.36 8.89
C PHE A 138 5.58 2.13 9.01
N LEU A 139 5.47 1.34 7.94
CA LEU A 139 4.71 0.08 7.95
C LEU A 139 5.43 -1.04 8.72
N SER A 140 6.73 -0.88 8.99
CA SER A 140 7.62 -1.93 9.50
C SER A 140 7.60 -3.22 8.67
N THR A 141 7.24 -3.13 7.38
CA THR A 141 7.07 -4.28 6.52
C THR A 141 7.09 -3.91 5.03
N GLY A 142 7.09 -4.94 4.17
CA GLY A 142 7.09 -4.82 2.72
C GLY A 142 8.47 -4.78 2.09
N ARG A 143 8.50 -5.12 0.80
CA ARG A 143 9.72 -5.15 0.00
C ARG A 143 9.76 -3.98 -0.95
N VAL A 144 10.80 -3.16 -0.85
CA VAL A 144 11.12 -2.13 -1.85
C VAL A 144 11.93 -2.78 -2.97
N LEU A 145 11.44 -2.64 -4.19
CA LEU A 145 11.98 -3.20 -5.41
C LEU A 145 12.28 -2.10 -6.42
N TYR A 146 13.31 -2.34 -7.21
CA TYR A 146 13.71 -1.49 -8.32
C TYR A 146 13.41 -2.22 -9.62
N THR A 147 12.57 -1.63 -10.46
CA THR A 147 12.22 -2.22 -11.74
C THR A 147 12.60 -1.30 -12.87
N SER A 148 13.56 -1.75 -13.69
CA SER A 148 13.83 -1.17 -15.01
C SER A 148 13.09 -2.01 -16.04
N THR A 149 11.83 -1.68 -16.28
CA THR A 149 11.01 -2.45 -17.23
C THR A 149 11.31 -1.98 -18.65
N ARG A 150 12.20 -2.70 -19.34
CA ARG A 150 12.59 -2.56 -20.76
C ARG A 150 13.62 -1.46 -21.03
N GLU A 151 14.50 -1.73 -21.99
CA GLU A 151 15.34 -0.72 -22.64
C GLU A 151 14.43 0.46 -23.04
N ASN A 152 14.74 1.67 -22.57
CA ASN A 152 14.02 2.93 -22.82
C ASN A 152 12.83 3.31 -21.90
N ARG A 153 12.69 2.76 -20.68
CA ARG A 153 11.80 3.37 -19.67
C ARG A 153 12.57 3.88 -18.45
N ASN A 154 12.12 5.01 -17.90
CA ASN A 154 12.60 5.48 -16.61
C ASN A 154 12.31 4.41 -15.55
N PRO A 155 13.29 4.11 -14.67
CA PRO A 155 13.11 3.09 -13.65
C PRO A 155 11.99 3.50 -12.67
N THR A 156 11.31 2.50 -12.14
CA THR A 156 10.28 2.67 -11.12
C THR A 156 10.73 2.06 -9.80
N VAL A 157 10.24 2.66 -8.71
CA VAL A 157 10.29 2.08 -7.37
C VAL A 157 8.94 1.44 -7.06
N VAL A 158 8.99 0.24 -6.50
CA VAL A 158 7.80 -0.52 -6.10
C VAL A 158 7.92 -0.90 -4.64
N LEU A 159 6.90 -0.63 -3.84
CA LEU A 159 6.73 -1.22 -2.52
C LEU A 159 5.64 -2.29 -2.62
N GLU A 160 5.99 -3.54 -2.35
CA GLU A 160 5.08 -4.68 -2.43
C GLU A 160 4.95 -5.37 -1.06
N ILE A 161 3.72 -5.69 -0.67
CA ILE A 161 3.41 -6.55 0.48
C ILE A 161 2.50 -7.68 -0.02
N ASN A 162 2.96 -8.91 0.11
CA ASN A 162 2.25 -10.11 -0.35
C ASN A 162 2.26 -11.25 0.69
N LYS A 163 3.02 -11.12 1.78
CA LYS A 163 2.90 -12.04 2.91
C LYS A 163 1.63 -11.72 3.68
N ILE A 164 0.84 -12.76 3.97
CA ILE A 164 -0.50 -12.55 4.51
C ILE A 164 -0.50 -11.97 5.93
N LEU A 165 0.48 -12.35 6.76
CA LEU A 165 0.60 -11.83 8.12
C LEU A 165 0.94 -10.34 8.11
N GLU A 166 1.94 -9.94 7.31
CA GLU A 166 2.30 -8.53 7.10
C GLU A 166 1.10 -7.69 6.64
N LEU A 167 0.26 -8.22 5.74
CA LEU A 167 -0.97 -7.53 5.33
C LEU A 167 -1.95 -7.36 6.50
N LYS A 168 -2.18 -8.42 7.28
CA LYS A 168 -3.16 -8.44 8.37
C LYS A 168 -2.73 -7.66 9.62
N GLU A 169 -1.44 -7.66 9.92
CA GLU A 169 -0.91 -7.11 11.17
C GLU A 169 -0.41 -5.68 10.99
N ASN A 170 0.13 -5.33 9.82
CA ASN A 170 0.73 -4.02 9.59
C ASN A 170 -0.14 -3.10 8.73
N LEU A 171 -0.60 -3.57 7.56
CA LEU A 171 -1.28 -2.70 6.60
C LEU A 171 -2.78 -2.50 6.91
N ILE A 172 -3.51 -3.60 7.09
CA ILE A 172 -4.98 -3.58 7.22
C ILE A 172 -5.44 -2.77 8.45
N PRO A 173 -4.83 -2.91 9.66
CA PRO A 173 -5.26 -2.17 10.85
C PRO A 173 -5.09 -0.65 10.71
N LEU A 174 -4.18 -0.20 9.85
CA LEU A 174 -4.01 1.22 9.55
C LEU A 174 -5.13 1.76 8.64
N MET A 175 -5.72 0.91 7.81
CA MET A 175 -6.72 1.31 6.81
C MET A 175 -8.16 1.00 7.24
N SER A 176 -8.34 0.07 8.18
CA SER A 176 -9.64 -0.36 8.67
C SER A 176 -9.60 -0.74 10.15
N HIS A 177 -10.58 -0.26 10.90
CA HIS A 177 -10.80 -0.62 12.31
C HIS A 177 -12.31 -0.57 12.61
N ASP A 178 -12.85 -1.50 13.38
CA ASP A 178 -14.27 -1.59 13.77
C ASP A 178 -15.26 -1.35 12.61
N ASN A 179 -15.08 -2.07 11.50
CA ASN A 179 -15.89 -1.95 10.27
C ASN A 179 -15.85 -0.56 9.59
N SER A 180 -14.97 0.35 10.03
CA SER A 180 -14.74 1.65 9.42
C SER A 180 -13.48 1.64 8.56
N VAL A 181 -13.61 2.09 7.32
CA VAL A 181 -12.50 2.25 6.37
C VAL A 181 -12.12 3.71 6.25
N ILE A 182 -10.82 4.00 6.38
CA ILE A 182 -10.30 5.38 6.33
C ILE A 182 -10.26 5.95 4.90
N LEU A 183 -10.11 5.08 3.90
CA LEU A 183 -10.04 5.43 2.49
C LEU A 183 -11.36 6.10 2.04
N LYS A 184 -11.25 7.18 1.28
CA LYS A 184 -12.36 8.06 0.88
C LYS A 184 -12.77 7.92 -0.58
N THR A 185 -11.89 7.40 -1.45
CA THR A 185 -12.20 7.26 -2.87
C THR A 185 -12.93 5.95 -3.18
N LEU A 186 -13.25 5.69 -4.46
CA LEU A 186 -13.75 4.39 -4.92
C LEU A 186 -12.80 3.22 -4.57
N LYS A 187 -11.52 3.52 -4.30
CA LYS A 187 -10.54 2.53 -3.84
C LYS A 187 -10.92 1.91 -2.50
N SER A 188 -11.70 2.60 -1.66
CA SER A 188 -12.27 2.01 -0.44
C SER A 188 -13.14 0.78 -0.75
N LYS A 189 -13.92 0.82 -1.84
CA LYS A 189 -14.73 -0.32 -2.29
C LYS A 189 -13.87 -1.47 -2.80
N ASP A 190 -12.77 -1.15 -3.50
CA ASP A 190 -11.80 -2.16 -3.95
C ASP A 190 -11.10 -2.81 -2.77
N PHE A 191 -10.71 -2.00 -1.78
CA PHE A 191 -10.12 -2.46 -0.55
C PHE A 191 -11.04 -3.40 0.23
N LEU A 192 -12.33 -3.07 0.39
CA LEU A 192 -13.30 -3.92 1.08
C LEU A 192 -13.46 -5.31 0.42
N LEU A 193 -13.59 -5.35 -0.90
CA LEU A 193 -13.61 -6.63 -1.65
C LEU A 193 -12.28 -7.37 -1.51
N TRP A 194 -11.16 -6.64 -1.56
CA TRP A 194 -9.84 -7.22 -1.35
C TRP A 194 -9.67 -7.82 0.06
N LEU A 195 -10.28 -7.25 1.10
CA LEU A 195 -10.29 -7.85 2.44
C LEU A 195 -10.99 -9.22 2.46
N ARG A 196 -12.04 -9.42 1.64
CA ARG A 196 -12.64 -10.76 1.46
C ARG A 196 -11.65 -11.74 0.84
N LEU A 197 -10.90 -11.31 -0.18
CA LEU A 197 -9.85 -12.13 -0.79
C LEU A 197 -8.72 -12.47 0.20
N VAL A 198 -8.35 -11.50 1.05
CA VAL A 198 -7.40 -11.71 2.16
C VAL A 198 -7.91 -12.77 3.12
N ASP A 199 -9.17 -12.71 3.53
CA ASP A 199 -9.74 -13.67 4.47
C ASP A 199 -9.88 -15.08 3.86
N ILE A 200 -10.37 -15.19 2.62
CA ILE A 200 -10.44 -16.46 1.85
C ILE A 200 -9.04 -17.08 1.70
N TYR A 201 -8.02 -16.26 1.41
CA TYR A 201 -6.65 -16.74 1.32
C TYR A 201 -6.09 -17.17 2.69
N TYR A 202 -6.32 -16.35 3.72
CA TYR A 202 -5.85 -16.59 5.08
C TYR A 202 -6.42 -17.90 5.64
N LYS A 203 -7.72 -18.15 5.44
CA LYS A 203 -8.42 -19.39 5.83
C LYS A 203 -8.16 -20.57 4.89
N GLY A 204 -7.38 -20.40 3.82
CA GLY A 204 -7.02 -21.50 2.91
C GLY A 204 -8.09 -21.89 1.89
N TYR A 205 -9.29 -21.30 1.92
CA TYR A 205 -10.36 -21.63 0.98
C TYR A 205 -9.97 -21.48 -0.49
N HIS A 206 -9.01 -20.62 -0.82
CA HIS A 206 -8.42 -20.50 -2.16
C HIS A 206 -7.83 -21.80 -2.73
N THR A 207 -7.68 -22.86 -1.94
CA THR A 207 -7.26 -24.19 -2.42
C THR A 207 -8.43 -25.05 -2.90
N THR A 208 -9.65 -24.76 -2.46
CA THR A 208 -10.90 -25.47 -2.83
C THR A 208 -11.46 -24.98 -4.16
N LEU A 209 -12.38 -25.74 -4.79
CA LEU A 209 -13.00 -25.31 -6.05
C LEU A 209 -13.97 -24.16 -5.81
N GLU A 210 -14.78 -24.27 -4.76
CA GLU A 210 -15.79 -23.30 -4.32
C GLU A 210 -15.12 -21.98 -3.93
N GLY A 211 -14.07 -22.05 -3.12
CA GLY A 211 -13.31 -20.88 -2.73
C GLY A 211 -12.62 -20.18 -3.91
N LYS A 212 -12.10 -20.92 -4.91
CA LYS A 212 -11.54 -20.33 -6.14
C LYS A 212 -12.61 -19.65 -6.98
N TYR A 213 -13.77 -20.28 -7.14
CA TYR A 213 -14.91 -19.70 -7.84
C TYR A 213 -15.31 -18.36 -7.23
N ILE A 214 -15.51 -18.32 -5.91
CA ILE A 214 -15.85 -17.09 -5.18
C ILE A 214 -14.74 -16.04 -5.31
N PHE A 215 -13.47 -16.45 -5.20
CA PHE A 215 -12.31 -15.57 -5.32
C PHE A 215 -12.25 -14.90 -6.71
N ASP A 216 -12.47 -15.66 -7.77
CA ASP A 216 -12.49 -15.14 -9.14
C ASP A 216 -13.72 -14.27 -9.39
N ALA A 217 -14.89 -14.61 -8.82
CA ALA A 217 -16.08 -13.76 -8.89
C ALA A 217 -15.85 -12.38 -8.24
N ILE A 218 -15.22 -12.32 -7.06
CA ILE A 218 -14.88 -11.06 -6.39
C ILE A 218 -13.95 -10.19 -7.26
N LYS A 219 -12.95 -10.80 -7.92
CA LYS A 219 -12.02 -10.09 -8.80
C LYS A 219 -12.71 -9.37 -9.97
N LEU A 220 -13.89 -9.82 -10.40
CA LEU A 220 -14.69 -9.18 -11.45
C LEU A 220 -15.48 -7.95 -10.97
N HIS A 221 -15.36 -7.59 -9.70
CA HIS A 221 -15.97 -6.37 -9.13
C HIS A 221 -14.94 -5.37 -8.60
N MET A 222 -13.65 -5.63 -8.82
CA MET A 222 -12.55 -4.80 -8.35
C MET A 222 -11.83 -4.05 -9.48
N ASN A 223 -11.22 -2.92 -9.14
CA ASN A 223 -10.33 -2.15 -10.02
C ASN A 223 -11.01 -1.85 -11.36
N LYS A 224 -10.32 -2.12 -12.49
CA LYS A 224 -10.84 -1.89 -13.84
C LYS A 224 -12.16 -2.59 -14.14
N TYR A 225 -12.52 -3.67 -13.43
CA TYR A 225 -13.76 -4.40 -13.66
C TYR A 225 -14.97 -3.77 -12.97
N ARG A 226 -14.75 -2.98 -11.90
CA ARG A 226 -15.84 -2.41 -11.08
C ARG A 226 -16.82 -1.58 -11.90
N LEU A 227 -16.29 -0.63 -12.68
CA LEU A 227 -17.04 0.31 -13.49
C LEU A 227 -16.82 0.08 -14.99
N THR A 228 -16.43 -1.14 -15.38
CA THR A 228 -16.17 -1.40 -16.79
C THR A 228 -17.47 -1.36 -17.58
N THR A 229 -17.48 -0.55 -18.64
CA THR A 229 -18.49 -0.60 -19.71
C THR A 229 -17.99 -1.42 -20.91
N ASN A 230 -16.76 -1.92 -20.85
CA ASN A 230 -16.16 -2.70 -21.92
C ASN A 230 -16.59 -4.16 -21.80
N SER A 231 -17.59 -4.55 -22.58
CA SER A 231 -18.09 -5.93 -22.66
C SER A 231 -16.97 -6.94 -22.95
N ASN A 232 -15.95 -6.57 -23.74
CA ASN A 232 -14.84 -7.45 -24.07
C ASN A 232 -14.03 -7.90 -22.85
N LEU A 233 -13.99 -7.10 -21.78
CA LEU A 233 -13.30 -7.47 -20.54
C LEU A 233 -14.03 -8.56 -19.73
N LEU A 234 -15.31 -8.77 -20.06
CA LEU A 234 -16.21 -9.72 -19.40
C LEU A 234 -16.60 -10.90 -20.31
N ILE A 235 -16.15 -10.92 -21.57
CA ILE A 235 -16.37 -12.06 -22.48
C ILE A 235 -15.88 -13.35 -21.81
N ASN A 236 -16.73 -14.37 -21.83
CA ASN A 236 -16.50 -15.69 -21.23
C ASN A 236 -16.30 -15.67 -19.70
N LYS A 237 -16.78 -14.63 -19.01
CA LYS A 237 -16.74 -14.56 -17.54
C LYS A 237 -18.14 -14.52 -16.97
N GLU A 238 -18.42 -15.43 -16.04
CA GLU A 238 -19.66 -15.40 -15.28
C GLU A 238 -19.56 -14.31 -14.19
N ARG A 239 -20.18 -13.15 -14.44
CA ARG A 239 -20.24 -12.06 -13.45
C ARG A 239 -21.55 -12.14 -12.67
N ILE A 240 -21.48 -12.65 -11.44
CA ILE A 240 -22.60 -12.70 -10.50
C ILE A 240 -22.72 -11.40 -9.69
N SER A 241 -23.88 -11.14 -9.07
CA SER A 241 -24.10 -9.96 -8.22
C SER A 241 -23.28 -10.01 -6.93
N ILE A 242 -23.04 -8.85 -6.32
CA ILE A 242 -22.35 -8.77 -5.02
C ILE A 242 -23.14 -9.51 -3.92
N ASP A 243 -24.47 -9.40 -3.91
CA ASP A 243 -25.31 -10.11 -2.92
C ASP A 243 -25.19 -11.64 -3.06
N LYS A 244 -25.13 -12.15 -4.30
CA LYS A 244 -24.88 -13.59 -4.54
C LYS A 244 -23.48 -13.99 -4.07
N ILE A 245 -22.47 -13.13 -4.25
CA ILE A 245 -21.12 -13.38 -3.73
C ILE A 245 -21.13 -13.46 -2.20
N GLU A 246 -21.77 -12.52 -1.50
CA GLU A 246 -21.81 -12.53 -0.03
C GLU A 246 -22.59 -13.74 0.52
N ALA A 247 -23.66 -14.18 -0.17
CA ALA A 247 -24.35 -15.43 0.16
C ALA A 247 -23.42 -16.65 0.04
N LEU A 248 -22.68 -16.77 -1.08
CA LEU A 248 -21.72 -17.85 -1.28
C LEU A 248 -20.56 -17.81 -0.28
N ILE A 249 -20.08 -16.63 0.12
CA ILE A 249 -19.08 -16.50 1.19
C ILE A 249 -19.64 -17.01 2.51
N SER A 250 -20.89 -16.68 2.82
CA SER A 250 -21.57 -17.12 4.05
C SER A 250 -21.68 -18.65 4.08
N GLU A 251 -22.12 -19.26 2.97
CA GLU A 251 -22.16 -20.72 2.80
C GLU A 251 -20.77 -21.36 2.92
N LEU A 252 -19.76 -20.80 2.25
CA LEU A 252 -18.38 -21.26 2.33
C LEU A 252 -17.89 -21.30 3.78
N TYR A 253 -18.26 -20.32 4.61
CA TYR A 253 -17.83 -20.22 5.99
C TYR A 253 -18.59 -21.11 6.97
N LEU A 254 -19.66 -21.79 6.52
CA LEU A 254 -20.26 -22.90 7.27
C LEU A 254 -19.43 -24.17 7.16
N THR A 255 -18.55 -24.27 6.14
CA THR A 255 -17.64 -25.40 5.98
C THR A 255 -16.39 -25.22 6.83
N GLU A 256 -15.68 -26.33 7.08
CA GLU A 256 -14.39 -26.27 7.75
C GLU A 256 -13.32 -25.62 6.87
N SER A 257 -12.69 -24.56 7.39
CA SER A 257 -11.60 -23.87 6.71
C SER A 257 -10.39 -24.78 6.46
N PRO A 258 -9.83 -24.87 5.23
CA PRO A 258 -8.69 -25.76 4.94
C PRO A 258 -7.47 -25.57 5.85
N TYR A 259 -7.32 -24.40 6.47
CA TYR A 259 -6.24 -24.12 7.42
C TYR A 259 -6.76 -24.00 8.85
N GLU A 260 -5.99 -24.53 9.80
CA GLU A 260 -6.12 -24.23 11.23
C GLU A 260 -5.19 -23.08 11.59
N ILE A 261 -5.69 -22.10 12.36
CA ILE A 261 -4.91 -20.95 12.81
C ILE A 261 -4.69 -21.08 14.32
N LYS A 262 -3.44 -21.20 14.75
CA LYS A 262 -3.04 -21.29 16.16
C LYS A 262 -2.01 -20.19 16.41
N GLN A 263 -2.31 -19.25 17.31
CA GLN A 263 -1.43 -18.11 17.62
C GLN A 263 -0.92 -17.37 16.36
N ASN A 264 -1.84 -17.03 15.44
CA ASN A 264 -1.58 -16.45 14.12
C ASN A 264 -0.78 -17.31 13.12
N ILE A 265 -0.34 -18.51 13.49
CA ILE A 265 0.37 -19.44 12.62
C ILE A 265 -0.63 -20.36 11.91
N ARG A 266 -0.47 -20.54 10.60
CA ARG A 266 -1.35 -21.39 9.78
C ARG A 266 -0.80 -22.80 9.57
N TYR A 267 -1.65 -23.78 9.83
CA TYR A 267 -1.40 -25.21 9.62
C TYR A 267 -2.42 -25.75 8.62
N TYR A 268 -2.06 -26.77 7.85
CA TYR A 268 -3.06 -27.54 7.11
C TYR A 268 -3.95 -28.25 8.12
N ARG A 269 -5.28 -28.09 8.01
CA ARG A 269 -6.25 -28.65 8.95
C ARG A 269 -6.03 -30.15 9.14
N ASN A 270 -6.23 -30.63 10.37
CA ASN A 270 -6.03 -32.02 10.79
C ASN A 270 -4.59 -32.53 10.60
N THR A 271 -3.62 -31.62 10.49
CA THR A 271 -2.20 -31.98 10.41
C THR A 271 -1.35 -31.08 11.30
N ALA A 272 -0.16 -31.56 11.64
CA ALA A 272 0.86 -30.69 12.21
C ALA A 272 1.56 -29.84 11.14
N LYS A 273 1.31 -30.00 9.84
CA LYS A 273 2.10 -29.38 8.77
C LYS A 273 1.81 -27.88 8.66
N LEU A 274 2.87 -27.07 8.68
CA LEU A 274 2.78 -25.62 8.48
C LEU A 274 2.44 -25.31 7.02
N VAL A 275 1.61 -24.29 6.81
CA VAL A 275 1.48 -23.66 5.51
C VAL A 275 2.77 -22.89 5.25
N SER A 276 3.42 -23.12 4.12
CA SER A 276 4.66 -22.40 3.78
C SER A 276 4.34 -20.93 3.55
N GLU A 277 4.73 -20.05 4.48
CA GLU A 277 4.39 -18.61 4.40
C GLU A 277 5.52 -17.74 3.86
N ALA A 278 6.67 -18.34 3.47
CA ALA A 278 7.92 -17.61 3.31
C ALA A 278 8.21 -16.71 4.53
N THR A 279 8.01 -17.27 5.73
CA THR A 279 8.40 -16.69 7.00
C THR A 279 9.81 -17.14 7.33
N LYS A 280 10.67 -16.16 7.59
CA LYS A 280 12.02 -16.40 8.07
C LYS A 280 11.96 -16.95 9.50
N ILE A 281 12.87 -17.82 9.87
CA ILE A 281 13.00 -18.30 11.24
C ILE A 281 13.99 -17.39 11.95
N VAL A 282 13.56 -16.76 13.03
CA VAL A 282 14.45 -15.98 13.90
C VAL A 282 14.80 -16.85 15.09
N ALA A 283 16.09 -17.15 15.24
CA ALA A 283 16.64 -17.80 16.41
C ALA A 283 17.34 -16.76 17.27
N MET A 284 16.93 -16.63 18.53
CA MET A 284 17.47 -15.68 19.49
C MET A 284 18.17 -16.44 20.61
N LYS A 285 19.42 -16.10 20.90
CA LYS A 285 20.20 -16.64 22.03
C LYS A 285 21.12 -15.54 22.58
N ASP A 286 21.06 -15.26 23.88
CA ASP A 286 21.96 -14.33 24.59
C ASP A 286 22.13 -12.98 23.86
N ASN A 287 21.03 -12.33 23.47
CA ASN A 287 20.97 -11.10 22.64
C ASN A 287 21.49 -11.21 21.20
N HIS A 288 21.99 -12.37 20.77
CA HIS A 288 22.29 -12.64 19.37
C HIS A 288 21.05 -13.13 18.63
N VAL A 289 20.70 -12.43 17.55
CA VAL A 289 19.57 -12.74 16.68
C VAL A 289 20.09 -13.21 15.34
N LYS A 290 19.72 -14.42 14.91
CA LYS A 290 20.04 -14.96 13.58
C LYS A 290 18.77 -15.34 12.84
N ILE A 291 18.70 -14.96 11.57
CA ILE A 291 17.50 -15.10 10.73
C ILE A 291 17.80 -16.09 9.60
N TYR A 292 16.93 -17.08 9.40
CA TYR A 292 17.04 -18.12 8.37
C TYR A 292 15.85 -18.07 7.42
N ASP A 293 16.02 -18.48 6.17
CA ASP A 293 14.93 -18.47 5.20
C ASP A 293 14.03 -19.72 5.32
N SER A 294 14.41 -20.73 6.13
CA SER A 294 13.57 -21.89 6.42
C SER A 294 13.91 -22.62 7.73
N ILE A 295 12.97 -23.43 8.24
CA ILE A 295 13.22 -24.36 9.36
C ILE A 295 14.34 -25.34 9.03
N SER A 296 14.46 -25.76 7.77
CA SER A 296 15.51 -26.71 7.34
C SER A 296 16.89 -26.10 7.42
N GLU A 297 17.04 -24.83 7.00
CA GLU A 297 18.29 -24.09 7.10
C GLU A 297 18.66 -23.83 8.56
N CYS A 298 17.71 -23.34 9.35
CA CYS A 298 17.88 -23.12 10.79
C CYS A 298 18.30 -24.42 11.53
N ALA A 299 17.63 -25.52 11.23
CA ALA A 299 17.92 -26.84 11.80
C ALA A 299 19.35 -27.31 11.47
N LYS A 300 19.79 -27.08 10.23
CA LYS A 300 21.12 -27.47 9.77
C LYS A 300 22.21 -26.62 10.44
N ASP A 301 22.02 -25.31 10.51
CA ASP A 301 23.00 -24.38 11.08
C ASP A 301 23.15 -24.55 12.59
N LEU A 302 22.03 -24.66 13.32
CA LEU A 302 22.04 -24.78 14.78
C LEU A 302 22.20 -26.22 15.29
N ASN A 303 22.23 -27.20 14.38
CA ASN A 303 22.22 -28.62 14.69
C ASN A 303 21.09 -29.01 15.68
N ILE A 304 19.89 -28.48 15.43
CA ILE A 304 18.66 -28.75 16.18
C ILE A 304 17.67 -29.41 15.22
N SER A 305 16.96 -30.45 15.68
CA SER A 305 16.01 -31.14 14.80
C SER A 305 14.88 -30.20 14.37
N ARG A 306 14.42 -30.33 13.12
CA ARG A 306 13.28 -29.57 12.59
C ARG A 306 12.03 -29.71 13.47
N LYS A 307 11.82 -30.89 14.07
CA LYS A 307 10.71 -31.17 14.99
C LYS A 307 10.83 -30.34 16.27
N CYS A 308 12.03 -30.18 16.80
CA CYS A 308 12.27 -29.40 18.01
C CYS A 308 12.08 -27.89 17.76
N ILE A 309 12.69 -27.34 16.70
CA ILE A 309 12.50 -25.92 16.33
C ILE A 309 11.01 -25.61 16.16
N LYS A 310 10.29 -26.50 15.47
CA LYS A 310 8.86 -26.38 15.30
C LYS A 310 8.10 -26.44 16.63
N GLY A 311 8.42 -27.40 17.49
CA GLY A 311 7.83 -27.48 18.83
C GLY A 311 8.08 -26.22 19.67
N CYS A 312 9.25 -25.59 19.53
CA CYS A 312 9.56 -24.30 20.17
C CYS A 312 8.71 -23.16 19.60
N ILE A 313 8.58 -23.06 18.27
CA ILE A 313 7.72 -22.05 17.62
C ILE A 313 6.26 -22.22 18.06
N ASP A 314 5.77 -23.45 18.08
CA ASP A 314 4.37 -23.78 18.42
C ASP A 314 4.05 -23.54 19.91
N SER A 315 5.05 -23.68 20.81
CA SER A 315 4.84 -23.60 22.26
C SER A 315 5.38 -22.32 22.92
N GLY A 316 6.15 -21.52 22.20
CA GLY A 316 6.92 -20.39 22.73
C GLY A 316 8.06 -20.78 23.68
N LYS A 317 8.32 -22.08 23.89
CA LYS A 317 9.36 -22.55 24.80
C LYS A 317 10.74 -22.49 24.15
N SER A 318 11.74 -22.14 24.94
CA SER A 318 13.14 -22.17 24.52
C SER A 318 13.68 -23.61 24.48
N TYR A 319 14.72 -23.81 23.66
CA TYR A 319 15.47 -25.06 23.61
C TYR A 319 16.94 -24.77 23.38
N LYS A 320 17.81 -25.32 24.26
CA LYS A 320 19.26 -25.00 24.28
C LYS A 320 19.53 -23.49 24.28
N ASP A 321 18.75 -22.76 25.08
CA ASP A 321 18.79 -21.30 25.22
C ASP A 321 18.39 -20.52 23.95
N TYR A 322 17.91 -21.21 22.91
CA TYR A 322 17.33 -20.58 21.74
C TYR A 322 15.82 -20.38 21.93
N THR A 323 15.36 -19.17 21.66
CA THR A 323 13.95 -18.89 21.39
C THR A 323 13.75 -18.75 19.89
N PHE A 324 12.76 -19.47 19.35
CA PHE A 324 12.46 -19.49 17.92
C PHE A 324 11.14 -18.78 17.64
N VAL A 325 11.15 -17.84 16.71
CA VAL A 325 9.94 -17.16 16.23
C VAL A 325 9.92 -17.09 14.70
N LEU A 326 8.72 -16.98 14.13
CA LEU A 326 8.54 -16.73 12.70
C LEU A 326 8.59 -15.21 12.43
N ASN A 327 9.18 -14.80 11.30
CA ASN A 327 9.30 -13.41 10.84
C ASN A 327 8.85 -13.22 9.40
#